data_AF-A0A928WVN9-F1
#
_entry.id   AF-A0A928WVN9-F1
#
_cell.length_a   1.000
_cell.length_b   1.000
_cell.length_c   1.000
_cell.angle_alpha   90.00
_cell.angle_beta   90.00
_cell.angle_gamma   90.00
#
_symmetry.space_group_name_H-M   'P 1'
#
loop_
_entity.id
_entity.type
_entity.pdbx_description
1 polymer ?
#
loop_
_entity_poly.entity_id
_entity_poly.type
_entity_poly.pdbx_seq_one_letter_code
_entity_poly.pdbx_strand_id
1 'polypeptide(L)'
;MKLIITADTFLKALPNQASEIRLKGLPNQLVEIKAGQSFELVDSRPYEGNKSSINDDHEFVQLAQPLAETLGIRWFVYGLHSQIEGTDPDNDPQDEPIENQEAAIAKAKQDKDYGPKISLPGISRPVGVFEPVYFEPTVCNFTWSEMTKGGTRIPVDASITARIVELCKYLDEVRAFLGNKPMHITSAYRDPITNQRVGGARSSRHMAGDAVDFWVKGINVVDVFYKLKGFHTKGGLAVGNGFVHLDMRPGAPARWMYPRGPKVDLW
;
A
#
# COMPACT_ATOMS: atom_id res chain seq x y z
N MET A 1 -13.20 2.33 -9.79
CA MET A 1 -12.69 1.12 -9.09
C MET A 1 -13.81 0.10 -9.02
N LYS A 2 -13.49 -1.18 -8.92
CA LYS A 2 -14.48 -2.27 -8.79
C LYS A 2 -14.13 -3.16 -7.61
N LEU A 3 -15.16 -3.60 -6.91
CA LEU A 3 -15.09 -4.75 -6.01
C LEU A 3 -15.45 -6.00 -6.80
N ILE A 4 -14.64 -7.04 -6.69
CA ILE A 4 -14.90 -8.36 -7.28
C ILE A 4 -14.98 -9.36 -6.12
N ILE A 5 -16.06 -10.13 -6.05
CA ILE A 5 -16.27 -11.14 -5.02
C ILE A 5 -15.72 -12.49 -5.50
N THR A 6 -14.76 -13.04 -4.76
CA THR A 6 -14.03 -14.26 -5.14
C THR A 6 -14.55 -15.51 -4.43
N ALA A 7 -15.27 -15.33 -3.32
CA ALA A 7 -15.94 -16.39 -2.58
C ALA A 7 -17.26 -15.88 -2.01
N ASP A 8 -18.24 -16.77 -1.82
CA ASP A 8 -19.50 -16.45 -1.17
C ASP A 8 -19.24 -15.72 0.16
N THR A 9 -19.89 -14.57 0.35
CA THR A 9 -19.60 -13.66 1.46
C THR A 9 -20.81 -12.80 1.82
N PHE A 10 -20.59 -11.87 2.75
CA PHE A 10 -21.60 -10.89 3.13
C PHE A 10 -21.07 -9.46 3.04
N LEU A 11 -21.94 -8.57 2.56
CA LEU A 11 -21.82 -7.13 2.81
C LEU A 11 -22.51 -6.79 4.13
N LYS A 12 -21.79 -6.06 4.98
CA LYS A 12 -22.14 -5.81 6.38
C LYS A 12 -22.19 -4.33 6.69
N ALA A 13 -23.20 -3.87 7.40
CA ALA A 13 -23.30 -2.46 7.79
C ALA A 13 -22.22 -2.05 8.80
N LEU A 14 -21.69 -3.01 9.56
CA LEU A 14 -20.64 -2.83 10.55
C LEU A 14 -19.51 -3.85 10.33
N PRO A 15 -18.27 -3.57 10.75
CA PRO A 15 -17.11 -4.45 10.58
C PRO A 15 -17.08 -5.59 11.61
N ASN A 16 -18.25 -6.17 11.91
CA ASN A 16 -18.40 -7.29 12.82
C ASN A 16 -18.44 -8.61 12.03
N GLN A 17 -18.28 -9.73 12.73
CA GLN A 17 -18.49 -11.03 12.10
C GLN A 17 -19.97 -11.21 11.73
N ALA A 18 -20.23 -11.86 10.59
CA ALA A 18 -21.59 -12.05 10.09
C ALA A 18 -22.48 -12.81 11.08
N SER A 19 -21.91 -13.78 11.81
CA SER A 19 -22.58 -14.54 12.87
C SER A 19 -23.09 -13.63 14.00
N GLU A 20 -22.32 -12.62 14.40
CA GLU A 20 -22.69 -11.67 15.45
C GLU A 20 -23.83 -10.74 15.02
N ILE A 21 -23.88 -10.37 13.73
CA ILE A 21 -24.94 -9.53 13.18
C ILE A 21 -26.26 -10.32 13.09
N ARG A 22 -26.20 -11.58 12.65
CA ARG A 22 -27.38 -12.47 12.59
C ARG A 22 -28.07 -12.62 13.94
N LEU A 23 -27.29 -12.75 15.02
CA LEU A 23 -27.82 -12.90 16.38
C LEU A 23 -28.56 -11.64 16.89
N LYS A 24 -28.31 -10.47 16.31
CA LYS A 24 -28.93 -9.20 16.72
C LYS A 24 -30.27 -8.92 16.03
N GLY A 25 -30.67 -9.73 15.04
CA GLY A 25 -31.98 -9.61 14.39
C GLY A 25 -32.22 -8.28 13.67
N LEU A 26 -31.17 -7.59 13.22
CA LEU A 26 -31.28 -6.28 12.56
C LEU A 26 -31.48 -6.49 11.04
N PRO A 27 -32.71 -6.29 10.50
CA PRO A 27 -32.95 -6.42 9.07
C PRO A 27 -32.09 -5.40 8.30
N ASN A 28 -31.65 -5.78 7.10
CA ASN A 28 -30.92 -4.93 6.15
C ASN A 28 -29.48 -4.54 6.54
N GLN A 29 -28.86 -5.19 7.53
CA GLN A 29 -27.45 -4.97 7.89
C GLN A 29 -26.49 -6.05 7.38
N LEU A 30 -27.03 -7.11 6.76
CA LEU A 30 -26.28 -8.25 6.26
C LEU A 30 -26.88 -8.68 4.93
N VAL A 31 -26.13 -8.54 3.85
CA VAL A 31 -26.55 -8.91 2.49
C VAL A 31 -25.65 -10.03 1.99
N GLU A 32 -26.24 -11.16 1.60
CA GLU A 32 -25.50 -12.27 1.03
C GLU A 32 -25.11 -11.96 -0.41
N ILE A 33 -23.85 -12.22 -0.75
CA ILE A 33 -23.29 -11.98 -2.08
C ILE A 33 -22.55 -13.24 -2.53
N LYS A 34 -22.82 -13.66 -3.76
CA LYS A 34 -22.24 -14.85 -4.37
C LYS A 34 -20.91 -14.54 -5.07
N ALA A 35 -20.03 -15.54 -5.10
CA ALA A 35 -18.80 -15.47 -5.87
C ALA A 35 -19.08 -15.12 -7.35
N GLY A 36 -18.21 -14.31 -7.94
CA GLY A 36 -18.31 -13.83 -9.32
C GLY A 36 -19.10 -12.52 -9.51
N GLN A 37 -19.77 -12.02 -8.47
CA GLN A 37 -20.42 -10.70 -8.54
C GLN A 37 -19.39 -9.57 -8.47
N SER A 38 -19.67 -8.47 -9.18
CA SER A 38 -18.82 -7.27 -9.17
C SER A 38 -19.65 -5.99 -8.99
N PHE A 39 -19.04 -4.99 -8.36
CA PHE A 39 -19.69 -3.72 -8.01
C PHE A 39 -18.77 -2.54 -8.27
N GLU A 40 -19.29 -1.49 -8.90
CA GLU A 40 -18.57 -0.23 -9.06
C GLU A 40 -18.44 0.48 -7.70
N LEU A 41 -17.24 1.00 -7.42
CA LEU A 41 -16.89 1.66 -6.18
C LEU A 41 -16.57 3.15 -6.40
N VAL A 42 -17.01 3.96 -5.44
CA VAL A 42 -16.63 5.38 -5.27
C VAL A 42 -15.42 5.53 -4.37
N ASP A 43 -15.27 4.64 -3.38
CA ASP A 43 -14.17 4.62 -2.43
C ASP A 43 -14.02 3.21 -1.83
N SER A 44 -12.80 2.88 -1.42
CA SER A 44 -12.51 1.70 -0.63
C SER A 44 -11.29 1.95 0.25
N ARG A 45 -11.29 1.34 1.42
CA ARG A 45 -10.13 1.35 2.30
C ARG A 45 -10.14 0.14 3.23
N PRO A 46 -8.96 -0.39 3.58
CA PRO A 46 -8.85 -1.39 4.63
C PRO A 46 -9.45 -0.86 5.93
N TYR A 47 -10.22 -1.72 6.60
CA TYR A 47 -10.64 -1.46 7.96
C TYR A 47 -9.55 -1.96 8.92
N GLU A 48 -8.73 -1.04 9.40
CA GLU A 48 -7.56 -1.37 10.24
C GLU A 48 -7.89 -1.56 11.73
N GLY A 49 -9.18 -1.66 12.07
CA GLY A 49 -9.71 -2.16 13.34
C GLY A 49 -8.94 -1.81 14.61
N ASN A 50 -8.93 -2.77 15.54
CA ASN A 50 -8.06 -2.77 16.70
C ASN A 50 -7.07 -3.90 16.47
N LYS A 51 -5.76 -3.60 16.47
CA LYS A 51 -4.65 -4.50 16.07
C LYS A 51 -4.61 -5.88 16.74
N SER A 52 -5.37 -6.10 17.80
CA SER A 52 -5.49 -7.38 18.51
C SER A 52 -6.75 -8.17 18.17
N SER A 53 -7.59 -7.69 17.24
CA SER A 53 -8.86 -8.31 16.88
C SER A 53 -8.80 -8.92 15.49
N ILE A 54 -9.52 -10.04 15.31
CA ILE A 54 -9.72 -10.72 14.03
C ILE A 54 -10.50 -9.88 12.99
N ASN A 55 -10.73 -8.59 13.24
CA ASN A 55 -11.54 -7.72 12.38
C ASN A 55 -10.69 -6.98 11.35
N ASP A 56 -9.35 -7.08 11.40
CA ASP A 56 -8.42 -6.32 10.55
C ASP A 56 -8.40 -6.81 9.08
N ASP A 57 -9.12 -7.89 8.77
CA ASP A 57 -9.25 -8.43 7.41
C ASP A 57 -10.45 -7.86 6.65
N HIS A 58 -11.17 -6.87 7.20
CA HIS A 58 -12.31 -6.26 6.51
C HIS A 58 -11.89 -5.14 5.57
N GLU A 59 -12.63 -5.01 4.47
CA GLU A 59 -12.53 -3.88 3.55
C GLU A 59 -13.80 -3.05 3.68
N PHE A 60 -13.64 -1.75 3.96
CA PHE A 60 -14.72 -0.80 3.80
C PHE A 60 -14.88 -0.47 2.32
N VAL A 61 -16.12 -0.49 1.83
CA VAL A 61 -16.44 -0.14 0.46
C VAL A 61 -17.61 0.85 0.41
N GLN A 62 -17.49 1.84 -0.47
CA GLN A 62 -18.60 2.69 -0.87
C GLN A 62 -18.99 2.37 -2.32
N LEU A 63 -20.14 1.74 -2.50
CA LEU A 63 -20.69 1.40 -3.82
C LEU A 63 -21.13 2.67 -4.57
N ALA A 64 -21.04 2.65 -5.90
CA ALA A 64 -21.54 3.73 -6.75
C ALA A 64 -23.07 3.82 -6.80
N GLN A 65 -23.75 2.69 -6.57
CA GLN A 65 -25.20 2.57 -6.52
C GLN A 65 -25.59 1.63 -5.37
N PRO A 66 -26.77 1.80 -4.75
CA PRO A 66 -27.25 0.89 -3.73
C PRO A 66 -27.52 -0.51 -4.30
N LEU A 67 -27.43 -1.53 -3.45
CA LEU A 67 -27.86 -2.89 -3.82
C LEU A 67 -29.39 -2.92 -3.91
N ALA A 68 -29.92 -3.77 -4.79
CA ALA A 68 -31.35 -4.03 -4.89
C ALA A 68 -31.94 -4.30 -3.49
N GLU A 69 -33.11 -3.70 -3.21
CA GLU A 69 -33.83 -3.85 -1.95
C GLU A 69 -33.13 -3.24 -0.71
N THR A 70 -32.02 -2.52 -0.90
CA THR A 70 -31.36 -1.74 0.14
C THR A 70 -31.24 -0.27 -0.26
N LEU A 71 -31.12 0.63 0.72
CA LEU A 71 -30.73 2.03 0.49
C LEU A 71 -29.24 2.26 0.83
N GLY A 72 -28.53 1.22 1.27
CA GLY A 72 -27.16 1.31 1.76
C GLY A 72 -26.15 1.28 0.62
N ILE A 73 -25.23 2.26 0.62
CA ILE A 73 -24.08 2.31 -0.29
C ILE A 73 -22.74 2.07 0.43
N ARG A 74 -22.74 2.02 1.77
CA ARG A 74 -21.54 1.83 2.57
C ARG A 74 -21.60 0.50 3.28
N TRP A 75 -20.59 -0.33 3.04
CA TRP A 75 -20.56 -1.69 3.52
C TRP A 75 -19.16 -2.09 3.93
N PHE A 76 -19.08 -3.15 4.73
CA PHE A 76 -17.87 -3.90 5.02
C PHE A 76 -17.99 -5.26 4.36
N VAL A 77 -16.91 -5.69 3.71
CA VAL A 77 -16.77 -7.05 3.16
C VAL A 77 -15.59 -7.71 3.84
N TYR A 78 -15.60 -9.04 3.93
CA TYR A 78 -14.40 -9.77 4.34
C TYR A 78 -13.39 -9.75 3.19
N GLY A 79 -12.26 -9.09 3.41
CA GLY A 79 -11.27 -8.76 2.39
C GLY A 79 -10.75 -9.99 1.65
N LEU A 80 -10.54 -11.10 2.35
CA LEU A 80 -10.05 -12.35 1.74
C LEU A 80 -11.08 -13.03 0.81
N HIS A 81 -12.35 -12.62 0.82
CA HIS A 81 -13.37 -13.08 -0.13
C HIS A 81 -13.58 -12.08 -1.28
N SER A 82 -12.67 -11.12 -1.44
CA SER A 82 -12.82 -10.04 -2.40
C SER A 82 -11.49 -9.56 -2.97
N GLN A 83 -11.58 -8.82 -4.07
CA GLN A 83 -10.47 -8.20 -4.78
C GLN A 83 -10.90 -6.79 -5.23
N ILE A 84 -9.97 -5.84 -5.22
CA ILE A 84 -10.21 -4.48 -5.71
C ILE A 84 -9.47 -4.27 -7.02
N GLU A 85 -10.20 -3.86 -8.05
CA GLU A 85 -9.65 -3.54 -9.36
C GLU A 85 -9.77 -2.05 -9.70
N GLY A 86 -8.68 -1.50 -10.24
CA GLY A 86 -8.62 -0.12 -10.72
C GLY A 86 -8.30 0.88 -9.62
N THR A 87 -8.35 2.16 -9.97
CA THR A 87 -7.96 3.25 -9.07
C THR A 87 -8.94 4.43 -9.11
N ASP A 88 -8.79 5.38 -8.20
CA ASP A 88 -9.51 6.65 -8.19
C ASP A 88 -9.29 7.35 -9.56
N PRO A 89 -10.32 7.92 -10.21
CA PRO A 89 -10.17 8.56 -11.53
C PRO A 89 -9.08 9.64 -11.57
N ASP A 90 -8.87 10.34 -10.46
CA ASP A 90 -7.90 11.43 -10.34
C ASP A 90 -6.52 10.97 -9.82
N ASN A 91 -6.28 9.66 -9.65
CA ASN A 91 -5.01 9.13 -9.17
C ASN A 91 -3.98 9.03 -10.32
N ASP A 92 -3.19 10.09 -10.50
CA ASP A 92 -2.05 10.14 -11.43
C ASP A 92 -0.85 10.84 -10.76
N PRO A 93 -0.14 10.14 -9.84
CA PRO A 93 0.98 10.73 -9.11
C PRO A 93 2.13 11.11 -10.04
N GLN A 94 2.63 12.35 -9.90
CA GLN A 94 3.74 12.93 -10.68
C GLN A 94 5.03 13.06 -9.86
N ASP A 95 5.28 12.13 -8.94
CA ASP A 95 6.54 12.14 -8.17
C ASP A 95 7.74 11.91 -9.10
N GLU A 96 8.65 12.88 -9.15
CA GLU A 96 9.94 12.70 -9.80
C GLU A 96 10.79 11.68 -9.02
N PRO A 97 11.64 10.85 -9.64
CA PRO A 97 12.57 9.99 -8.93
C PRO A 97 13.48 10.78 -7.98
N ILE A 98 13.95 10.16 -6.90
CA ILE A 98 15.04 10.75 -6.11
C ILE A 98 16.30 10.74 -6.97
N GLU A 99 17.10 11.80 -6.90
CA GLU A 99 18.42 11.83 -7.56
C GLU A 99 19.24 10.61 -7.14
N ASN A 100 20.06 10.06 -8.04
CA ASN A 100 20.84 8.87 -7.73
C ASN A 100 21.82 9.16 -6.58
N GLN A 101 21.55 8.56 -5.42
CA GLN A 101 22.34 8.69 -4.20
C GLN A 101 23.26 7.49 -3.95
N GLU A 102 23.43 6.56 -4.90
CA GLU A 102 24.27 5.35 -4.73
C GLU A 102 25.67 5.68 -4.20
N ALA A 103 26.34 6.69 -4.77
CA ALA A 103 27.67 7.11 -4.34
C ALA A 103 27.69 7.72 -2.93
N ALA A 104 26.68 8.54 -2.60
CA ALA A 104 26.55 9.15 -1.28
C ALA A 104 26.26 8.10 -0.20
N ILE A 105 25.37 7.14 -0.49
CA ILE A 105 25.03 6.02 0.40
C ILE A 105 26.26 5.12 0.61
N ALA A 106 26.99 4.79 -0.46
CA ALA A 106 28.20 3.99 -0.36
C ALA A 106 29.25 4.65 0.54
N LYS A 107 29.50 5.95 0.33
CA LYS A 107 30.42 6.73 1.17
C LYS A 107 29.95 6.80 2.61
N ALA A 108 28.67 7.08 2.85
CA ALA A 108 28.09 7.17 4.19
C ALA A 108 28.24 5.86 4.99
N LYS A 109 28.02 4.71 4.33
CA LYS A 109 28.23 3.39 4.93
C LYS A 109 29.70 3.14 5.28
N GLN A 110 30.63 3.60 4.45
CA GLN A 110 32.07 3.46 4.68
C GLN A 110 32.54 4.33 5.85
N ASP A 111 32.16 5.60 5.86
CA ASP A 111 32.64 6.60 6.83
C ASP A 111 31.90 6.50 8.18
N LYS A 112 30.83 5.70 8.26
CA LYS A 112 29.86 5.66 9.37
C LYS A 112 29.28 7.04 9.70
N ASP A 113 29.26 7.92 8.71
CA ASP A 113 28.59 9.20 8.73
C ASP A 113 27.40 9.14 7.77
N TYR A 114 26.20 8.98 8.33
CA TYR A 114 24.98 8.82 7.56
C TYR A 114 24.38 10.14 7.06
N GLY A 115 25.18 11.21 7.03
CA GLY A 115 24.82 12.50 6.46
C GLY A 115 23.90 13.33 7.37
N PRO A 116 23.18 14.31 6.80
CA PRO A 116 22.28 15.19 7.55
C PRO A 116 21.30 14.41 8.42
N LYS A 117 21.06 14.90 9.63
CA LYS A 117 20.21 14.23 10.61
C LYS A 117 18.78 14.74 10.53
N ILE A 118 17.82 13.83 10.65
CA ILE A 118 16.39 14.11 10.76
C ILE A 118 15.82 13.47 12.03
N SER A 119 14.78 14.09 12.60
CA SER A 119 14.01 13.53 13.70
C SER A 119 12.78 12.82 13.16
N LEU A 120 12.61 11.54 13.50
CA LEU A 120 11.48 10.73 13.09
C LEU A 120 10.63 10.37 14.32
N PRO A 121 9.30 10.56 14.29
CA PRO A 121 8.44 10.12 15.39
C PRO A 121 8.62 8.63 15.67
N GLY A 122 8.71 8.27 16.95
CA GLY A 122 8.91 6.88 17.39
C GLY A 122 10.37 6.42 17.43
N ILE A 123 11.32 7.22 16.92
CA ILE A 123 12.76 6.95 17.07
C ILE A 123 13.32 7.88 18.14
N SER A 124 13.96 7.30 19.15
CA SER A 124 14.44 8.02 20.34
C SER A 124 15.62 8.97 20.07
N ARG A 125 16.23 8.88 18.89
CA ARG A 125 17.34 9.73 18.46
C ARG A 125 17.15 10.20 17.02
N PRO A 126 17.78 11.32 16.62
CA PRO A 126 17.93 11.64 15.21
C PRO A 126 18.66 10.53 14.46
N VAL A 127 18.25 10.30 13.21
CA VAL A 127 18.88 9.36 12.27
C VAL A 127 19.50 10.13 11.11
N GLY A 128 20.57 9.60 10.53
CA GLY A 128 21.10 10.16 9.28
C GLY A 128 20.20 9.81 8.10
N VAL A 129 20.06 10.71 7.12
CA VAL A 129 19.26 10.42 5.92
C VAL A 129 19.79 9.22 5.12
N PHE A 130 21.09 8.96 5.11
CA PHE A 130 21.66 7.77 4.46
C PHE A 130 21.77 6.55 5.39
N GLU A 131 21.23 6.64 6.60
CA GLU A 131 21.23 5.56 7.57
C GLU A 131 20.28 4.45 7.09
N PRO A 132 20.70 3.17 7.13
CA PRO A 132 19.81 2.05 6.91
C PRO A 132 18.59 2.14 7.83
N VAL A 133 17.40 1.83 7.31
CA VAL A 133 16.15 1.96 8.09
C VAL A 133 16.17 1.06 9.34
N TYR A 134 16.81 -0.09 9.25
CA TYR A 134 17.06 -1.00 10.36
C TYR A 134 18.40 -1.74 10.21
N PHE A 135 18.89 -2.33 11.30
CA PHE A 135 20.19 -3.02 11.37
C PHE A 135 20.10 -4.53 11.64
N GLU A 136 18.97 -5.01 12.17
CA GLU A 136 18.76 -6.41 12.54
C GLU A 136 17.47 -6.99 11.92
N PRO A 137 17.44 -8.29 11.56
CA PRO A 137 18.52 -9.28 11.72
C PRO A 137 19.68 -9.11 10.73
N THR A 138 19.46 -8.34 9.67
CA THR A 138 20.50 -7.90 8.73
C THR A 138 20.35 -6.41 8.47
N VAL A 139 21.41 -5.75 8.01
CA VAL A 139 21.34 -4.32 7.67
C VAL A 139 20.44 -4.13 6.46
N CYS A 140 19.47 -3.21 6.59
CA CYS A 140 18.52 -2.89 5.54
C CYS A 140 19.22 -2.40 4.25
N ASN A 141 18.72 -2.81 3.08
CA ASN A 141 19.23 -2.29 1.81
C ASN A 141 18.71 -0.89 1.47
N PHE A 142 17.71 -0.39 2.20
CA PHE A 142 17.08 0.91 2.00
C PHE A 142 17.40 1.89 3.12
N THR A 143 17.41 3.17 2.78
CA THR A 143 17.78 4.27 3.66
C THR A 143 16.58 5.16 3.99
N TRP A 144 16.71 5.96 5.06
CA TRP A 144 15.70 6.96 5.39
C TRP A 144 15.49 8.00 4.28
N SER A 145 16.53 8.32 3.51
CA SER A 145 16.46 9.23 2.36
C SER A 145 15.49 8.71 1.31
N GLU A 146 15.56 7.42 0.99
CA GLU A 146 14.64 6.77 0.05
C GLU A 146 13.21 6.77 0.58
N MET A 147 13.04 6.51 1.89
CA MET A 147 11.72 6.42 2.51
C MET A 147 11.06 7.79 2.75
N THR A 148 11.84 8.86 2.91
CA THR A 148 11.38 10.20 3.33
C THR A 148 11.71 11.30 2.31
N LYS A 149 12.05 10.93 1.07
CA LYS A 149 12.40 11.87 -0.01
C LYS A 149 13.53 12.83 0.42
N GLY A 150 14.69 12.28 0.76
CA GLY A 150 15.84 13.06 1.23
C GLY A 150 15.65 13.73 2.59
N GLY A 151 14.70 13.25 3.41
CA GLY A 151 14.37 13.86 4.70
C GLY A 151 13.34 14.98 4.63
N THR A 152 12.72 15.23 3.47
CA THR A 152 11.72 16.29 3.30
C THR A 152 10.29 15.86 3.67
N ARG A 153 10.02 14.55 3.72
CA ARG A 153 8.72 13.95 4.05
C ARG A 153 8.81 13.19 5.35
N ILE A 154 8.69 13.91 6.46
CA ILE A 154 8.75 13.32 7.81
C ILE A 154 7.38 12.68 8.13
N PRO A 155 7.34 11.39 8.55
CA PRO A 155 6.13 10.74 9.04
C PRO A 155 5.39 11.60 10.08
N VAL A 156 4.06 11.68 9.98
CA VAL A 156 3.27 12.50 10.91
C VAL A 156 3.20 11.91 12.33
N ASP A 157 3.38 10.60 12.47
CA ASP A 157 3.37 9.92 13.77
C ASP A 157 4.23 8.66 13.78
N ALA A 158 4.44 8.11 14.99
CA ALA A 158 5.29 6.94 15.23
C ALA A 158 4.75 5.65 14.61
N SER A 159 3.43 5.55 14.39
CA SER A 159 2.83 4.37 13.80
C SER A 159 3.16 4.23 12.31
N ILE A 160 3.24 5.36 11.60
CA ILE A 160 3.69 5.42 10.21
C ILE A 160 5.18 5.10 10.12
N THR A 161 6.00 5.65 11.03
CA THR A 161 7.43 5.28 11.08
C THR A 161 7.62 3.78 11.26
N ALA A 162 6.84 3.16 12.16
CA ALA A 162 6.88 1.71 12.35
C ALA A 162 6.45 0.93 11.10
N ARG A 163 5.43 1.41 10.36
CA ARG A 163 5.01 0.81 9.09
C ARG A 163 6.09 0.88 8.01
N ILE A 164 6.83 1.99 7.93
CA ILE A 164 7.97 2.14 7.01
C ILE A 164 9.05 1.10 7.31
N VAL A 165 9.32 0.83 8.60
CA VAL A 165 10.29 -0.21 8.99
C VAL A 165 9.82 -1.60 8.53
N GLU A 166 8.54 -1.94 8.74
CA GLU A 166 7.97 -3.21 8.28
C GLU A 166 7.96 -3.32 6.76
N LEU A 167 7.64 -2.23 6.05
CA LEU A 167 7.74 -2.15 4.59
C LEU A 167 9.16 -2.45 4.13
N CYS A 168 10.18 -1.84 4.75
CA CYS A 168 11.57 -2.07 4.36
C CYS A 168 12.02 -3.52 4.54
N LYS A 169 11.56 -4.20 5.60
CA LYS A 169 11.82 -5.64 5.79
C LYS A 169 11.21 -6.46 4.64
N TYR A 170 9.97 -6.16 4.27
CA TYR A 170 9.33 -6.83 3.15
C TYR A 170 10.01 -6.51 1.80
N LEU A 171 10.48 -5.27 1.62
CA LEU A 171 11.22 -4.89 0.41
C LEU A 171 12.57 -5.59 0.30
N ASP A 172 13.23 -5.94 1.41
CA ASP A 172 14.44 -6.77 1.37
C ASP A 172 14.13 -8.20 0.85
N GLU A 173 12.98 -8.77 1.20
CA GLU A 173 12.51 -10.04 0.63
C GLU A 173 12.18 -9.91 -0.87
N VAL A 174 11.48 -8.83 -1.25
CA VAL A 174 11.17 -8.50 -2.66
C VAL A 174 12.47 -8.36 -3.46
N ARG A 175 13.48 -7.67 -2.92
CA ARG A 175 14.79 -7.49 -3.56
C ARG A 175 15.48 -8.82 -3.77
N ALA A 176 15.45 -9.71 -2.78
CA ALA A 176 16.02 -11.05 -2.89
C ALA A 176 15.30 -11.87 -3.97
N PHE A 177 13.97 -11.86 -3.98
CA PHE A 177 13.13 -12.54 -4.97
C PHE A 177 13.39 -12.06 -6.41
N LEU A 178 13.62 -10.75 -6.59
CA LEU A 178 13.95 -10.14 -7.89
C LEU A 178 15.43 -10.30 -8.29
N GLY A 179 16.20 -11.13 -7.56
CA GLY A 179 17.56 -11.53 -7.89
C GLY A 179 18.64 -10.59 -7.35
N ASN A 180 18.39 -9.92 -6.22
CA ASN A 180 19.34 -9.04 -5.53
C ASN A 180 19.87 -7.88 -6.39
N LYS A 181 19.09 -7.42 -7.38
CA LYS A 181 19.43 -6.25 -8.19
C LYS A 181 19.11 -4.94 -7.45
N PRO A 182 19.77 -3.82 -7.79
CA PRO A 182 19.41 -2.51 -7.25
C PRO A 182 17.93 -2.19 -7.52
N MET A 183 17.20 -1.94 -6.45
CA MET A 183 15.83 -1.41 -6.47
C MET A 183 15.92 0.09 -6.21
N HIS A 184 15.47 0.90 -7.15
CA HIS A 184 15.49 2.36 -7.05
C HIS A 184 14.11 2.86 -6.63
N ILE A 185 14.06 3.57 -5.52
CA ILE A 185 12.81 4.11 -4.96
C ILE A 185 12.50 5.47 -5.61
N THR A 186 11.36 5.55 -6.29
CA THR A 186 10.81 6.80 -6.85
C THR A 186 10.11 7.61 -5.77
N SER A 187 9.23 6.94 -5.01
CA SER A 187 8.44 7.54 -3.94
C SER A 187 8.11 6.50 -2.87
N ALA A 188 8.09 6.91 -1.61
CA ALA A 188 7.72 6.08 -0.47
C ALA A 188 6.74 6.88 0.40
N TYR A 189 7.09 7.27 1.63
CA TYR A 189 6.16 8.05 2.44
C TYR A 189 5.78 9.38 1.78
N ARG A 190 4.48 9.72 1.84
CA ARG A 190 3.92 11.02 1.44
C ARG A 190 3.09 11.58 2.58
N ASP A 191 3.37 12.79 3.04
CA ASP A 191 2.44 13.51 3.89
C ASP A 191 1.17 13.90 3.10
N PRO A 192 0.04 14.21 3.77
CA PRO A 192 -1.22 14.50 3.08
C PRO A 192 -1.14 15.65 2.07
N ILE A 193 -0.38 16.70 2.37
CA ILE A 193 -0.25 17.88 1.49
C ILE A 193 0.54 17.49 0.24
N THR A 194 1.65 16.76 0.42
CA THR A 194 2.44 16.28 -0.71
C THR A 194 1.66 15.26 -1.54
N ASN A 195 0.94 14.33 -0.93
CA ASN A 195 0.11 13.34 -1.64
C ASN A 195 -0.93 14.02 -2.54
N GLN A 196 -1.64 15.03 -2.02
CA GLN A 196 -2.58 15.81 -2.81
C GLN A 196 -1.89 16.56 -3.95
N ARG A 197 -0.76 17.22 -3.67
CA ARG A 197 -0.01 18.03 -4.65
C ARG A 197 0.49 17.22 -5.83
N VAL A 198 0.92 15.97 -5.60
CA VAL A 198 1.41 15.11 -6.68
C VAL A 198 0.28 14.44 -7.45
N GLY A 199 -0.98 14.55 -7.01
CA GLY A 199 -2.13 13.86 -7.65
C GLY A 199 -2.32 12.42 -7.15
N GLY A 200 -1.96 12.13 -5.89
CA GLY A 200 -2.18 10.82 -5.28
C GLY A 200 -3.63 10.61 -4.83
N ALA A 201 -4.07 9.34 -4.80
CA ALA A 201 -5.39 8.94 -4.33
C ALA A 201 -5.71 9.44 -2.90
N ARG A 202 -7.00 9.65 -2.62
CA ARG A 202 -7.49 10.13 -1.31
C ARG A 202 -7.15 9.19 -0.16
N SER A 203 -7.21 7.88 -0.43
CA SER A 203 -6.88 6.81 0.51
C SER A 203 -5.52 6.18 0.19
N SER A 204 -4.56 6.97 -0.31
CA SER A 204 -3.22 6.51 -0.71
C SER A 204 -2.46 5.84 0.43
N ARG A 205 -1.93 4.64 0.17
CA ARG A 205 -1.12 3.87 1.12
C ARG A 205 0.25 4.49 1.39
N HIS A 206 0.74 5.39 0.53
CA HIS A 206 1.93 6.17 0.82
C HIS A 206 1.78 7.06 2.06
N MET A 207 0.55 7.51 2.36
CA MET A 207 0.26 8.28 3.58
C MET A 207 0.21 7.40 4.83
N ALA A 208 -0.02 6.09 4.66
CA ALA A 208 0.00 5.13 5.75
C ALA A 208 1.43 4.61 6.07
N GLY A 209 2.41 4.89 5.22
CA GLY A 209 3.81 4.49 5.40
C GLY A 209 4.10 3.05 4.99
N ASP A 210 3.19 2.40 4.26
CA ASP A 210 3.31 0.99 3.87
C ASP A 210 3.27 0.78 2.34
N ALA A 211 3.61 1.82 1.58
CA ALA A 211 3.66 1.77 0.13
C ALA A 211 4.95 2.33 -0.45
N VAL A 212 5.32 1.84 -1.63
CA VAL A 212 6.49 2.26 -2.38
C VAL A 212 6.22 2.22 -3.89
N ASP A 213 6.74 3.22 -4.59
CA ASP A 213 6.87 3.25 -6.04
C ASP A 213 8.35 3.05 -6.38
N PHE A 214 8.69 2.04 -7.16
CA PHE A 214 10.07 1.67 -7.46
C PHE A 214 10.26 1.09 -8.85
N TRP A 215 11.51 0.97 -9.27
CA TRP A 215 11.90 0.20 -10.44
C TRP A 215 13.19 -0.58 -10.16
N VAL A 216 13.46 -1.61 -10.95
CA VAL A 216 14.61 -2.48 -10.76
C VAL A 216 15.60 -2.30 -11.89
N LYS A 217 16.86 -2.04 -11.57
CA LYS A 217 17.92 -1.81 -12.55
C LYS A 217 18.04 -3.00 -13.49
N GLY A 218 17.83 -2.76 -14.79
CA GLY A 218 17.92 -3.77 -15.84
C GLY A 218 16.73 -4.73 -15.92
N ILE A 219 15.58 -4.40 -15.33
CA ILE A 219 14.32 -5.16 -15.52
C ILE A 219 13.21 -4.17 -15.92
N ASN A 220 12.41 -4.51 -16.93
CA ASN A 220 11.25 -3.72 -17.32
C ASN A 220 10.17 -3.75 -16.21
N VAL A 221 9.48 -2.64 -15.97
CA VAL A 221 8.45 -2.54 -14.91
C VAL A 221 7.28 -3.50 -15.11
N VAL A 222 6.93 -3.84 -16.35
CA VAL A 222 5.92 -4.87 -16.66
C VAL A 222 6.39 -6.26 -16.22
N ASP A 223 7.66 -6.59 -16.47
CA ASP A 223 8.23 -7.86 -16.02
C ASP A 223 8.32 -7.94 -14.50
N VAL A 224 8.67 -6.82 -13.84
CA VAL A 224 8.64 -6.73 -12.37
C VAL A 224 7.23 -6.96 -11.85
N PHE A 225 6.22 -6.30 -12.42
CA PHE A 225 4.81 -6.49 -12.06
C PHE A 225 4.40 -7.97 -12.18
N TYR A 226 4.65 -8.62 -13.32
CA TYR A 226 4.26 -10.03 -13.50
C TYR A 226 5.01 -10.99 -12.58
N LYS A 227 6.30 -10.74 -12.30
CA LYS A 227 7.04 -11.53 -11.31
C LYS A 227 6.44 -11.39 -9.92
N LEU A 228 6.06 -10.17 -9.53
CA LEU A 228 5.50 -9.90 -8.20
C LEU A 228 4.05 -10.34 -8.06
N LYS A 229 3.29 -10.45 -9.15
CA LYS A 229 1.88 -10.88 -9.11
C LYS A 229 1.69 -12.20 -8.33
N GLY A 230 2.58 -13.17 -8.50
CA GLY A 230 2.56 -14.45 -7.77
C GLY A 230 3.25 -14.44 -6.39
N PHE A 231 4.16 -13.48 -6.15
CA PHE A 231 4.90 -13.36 -4.88
C PHE A 231 4.15 -12.50 -3.85
N HIS A 232 3.57 -11.39 -4.30
CA HIS A 232 2.86 -10.39 -3.51
C HIS A 232 1.34 -10.60 -3.66
N THR A 233 0.82 -11.72 -3.15
CA THR A 233 -0.59 -12.13 -3.35
C THR A 233 -1.60 -11.35 -2.49
N LYS A 234 -1.12 -10.68 -1.44
CA LYS A 234 -1.88 -9.73 -0.61
C LYS A 234 -1.41 -8.30 -0.90
N GLY A 235 -2.09 -7.29 -0.36
CA GLY A 235 -1.68 -5.89 -0.55
C GLY A 235 -2.03 -5.33 -1.93
N GLY A 236 -1.51 -4.14 -2.23
CA GLY A 236 -1.69 -3.45 -3.50
C GLY A 236 -0.50 -3.64 -4.44
N LEU A 237 -0.76 -3.90 -5.72
CA LEU A 237 0.26 -3.97 -6.76
C LEU A 237 -0.26 -3.27 -8.01
N ALA A 238 0.54 -2.35 -8.55
CA ALA A 238 0.18 -1.65 -9.77
C ALA A 238 1.39 -1.30 -10.61
N VAL A 239 1.14 -0.97 -11.87
CA VAL A 239 2.17 -0.51 -12.79
C VAL A 239 1.85 0.89 -13.29
N GLY A 240 2.84 1.77 -13.19
CA GLY A 240 2.78 3.15 -13.65
C GLY A 240 3.78 3.42 -14.75
N ASN A 241 3.90 4.69 -15.14
CA ASN A 241 4.88 5.10 -16.14
C ASN A 241 6.29 5.07 -15.54
N GLY A 242 7.05 4.00 -15.79
CA GLY A 242 8.43 3.86 -15.32
C GLY A 242 8.58 3.39 -13.88
N PHE A 243 7.51 2.97 -13.20
CA PHE A 243 7.57 2.38 -11.86
C PHE A 243 6.54 1.27 -11.65
N VAL A 244 6.81 0.42 -10.66
CA VAL A 244 5.85 -0.50 -10.03
C VAL A 244 5.50 0.08 -8.67
N HIS A 245 4.21 0.10 -8.38
CA HIS A 245 3.69 0.40 -7.04
C HIS A 245 3.48 -0.90 -6.28
N LEU A 246 3.88 -0.92 -5.02
CA LEU A 246 3.62 -2.01 -4.08
C LEU A 246 3.20 -1.41 -2.74
N ASP A 247 2.17 -1.97 -2.12
CA ASP A 247 1.78 -1.62 -0.76
C ASP A 247 1.33 -2.83 0.06
N MET A 248 1.47 -2.74 1.38
CA MET A 248 1.17 -3.83 2.31
C MET A 248 -0.19 -3.66 2.99
N ARG A 249 -1.17 -3.04 2.31
CA ARG A 249 -2.51 -2.84 2.89
C ARG A 249 -3.10 -4.16 3.38
N PRO A 250 -3.77 -4.18 4.55
CA PRO A 250 -4.52 -5.34 4.98
C PRO A 250 -5.83 -5.47 4.17
N GLY A 251 -6.56 -6.57 4.39
CA GLY A 251 -7.86 -6.78 3.75
C GLY A 251 -7.77 -7.27 2.31
N ALA A 252 -8.58 -6.69 1.42
CA ALA A 252 -8.69 -7.14 0.05
C ALA A 252 -7.43 -6.77 -0.76
N PRO A 253 -6.81 -7.71 -1.49
CA PRO A 253 -5.75 -7.35 -2.42
C PRO A 253 -6.29 -6.39 -3.48
N ALA A 254 -5.44 -5.47 -3.93
CA ALA A 254 -5.79 -4.44 -4.90
C ALA A 254 -4.84 -4.46 -6.11
N ARG A 255 -5.38 -4.34 -7.31
CA ARG A 255 -4.60 -4.30 -8.56
C ARG A 255 -5.10 -3.19 -9.47
N TRP A 256 -4.18 -2.38 -10.01
CA TRP A 256 -4.55 -1.32 -10.94
C TRP A 256 -3.42 -0.96 -11.90
N MET A 257 -3.77 -0.16 -12.90
CA MET A 257 -2.83 0.54 -13.77
C MET A 257 -3.02 2.04 -13.55
N TYR A 258 -1.93 2.80 -13.53
CA TYR A 258 -2.03 4.26 -13.56
C TYR A 258 -2.38 4.73 -14.98
N PRO A 259 -3.01 5.91 -15.14
CA PRO A 259 -3.52 6.38 -16.44
C PRO A 259 -2.47 6.41 -17.58
N ARG A 260 -1.20 6.70 -17.25
CA ARG A 260 -0.08 6.74 -18.20
C ARG A 260 0.83 5.50 -18.15
N GLY A 261 0.44 4.50 -17.38
CA GLY A 261 1.17 3.24 -17.22
C GLY A 261 0.96 2.28 -18.40
N PRO A 262 1.78 1.21 -18.47
CA PRO A 262 1.59 0.15 -19.45
C PRO A 262 0.30 -0.65 -19.15
N LYS A 263 -0.27 -1.22 -20.21
CA LYS A 263 -1.42 -2.12 -20.09
C LYS A 263 -0.96 -3.53 -19.70
N VAL A 264 -1.52 -4.08 -18.63
CA VAL A 264 -1.21 -5.41 -18.09
C VAL A 264 -2.47 -6.13 -17.65
N ASP A 265 -2.38 -7.47 -17.54
CA ASP A 265 -3.41 -8.28 -16.91
C ASP A 265 -3.26 -8.28 -15.38
N LEU A 266 -4.29 -7.79 -14.69
CA LEU A 266 -4.24 -7.45 -13.27
C LEU A 266 -4.24 -8.67 -12.33
N TRP A 267 -4.94 -9.75 -12.68
CA TRP A 267 -5.26 -10.87 -11.76
C TRP A 267 -4.81 -12.24 -12.25
#